data_AF-A0A7C2ZYN1-F1
#
_entry.id   AF-A0A7C2ZYN1-F1
#
_cell.length_a   1.000
_cell.length_b   1.000
_cell.length_c   1.000
_cell.angle_alpha   90.00
_cell.angle_beta   90.00
_cell.angle_gamma   90.00
#
_symmetry.space_group_name_H-M   'P 1'
#
loop_
_entity.id
_entity.type
_entity.pdbx_description
1 polymer ?
#
loop_
_entity_poly.entity_id
_entity_poly.type
_entity_poly.pdbx_seq_one_letter_code
_entity_poly.pdbx_strand_id
1 'polypeptide(L)' 'MMVGLREAPELEKMLGIEFYLTCQDGIGGRIRTLLEDFVVREVLRNGLRADFSLPWP' A
#
# COMPACT_ATOMS: atom_id res chain seq x y z
N MET A 1 -11.25 -1.06 -24.43
CA MET A 1 -9.99 -1.81 -24.51
C MET A 1 -10.01 -2.84 -23.39
N MET A 2 -9.91 -4.13 -23.69
CA MET A 2 -9.74 -5.16 -22.66
C MET A 2 -8.32 -5.00 -22.09
N VAL A 3 -8.22 -4.42 -20.90
CA VAL A 3 -6.96 -4.34 -20.16
C VAL A 3 -6.69 -5.75 -19.62
N GLY A 4 -5.65 -6.41 -20.11
CA GLY A 4 -5.32 -7.77 -19.66
C GLY A 4 -4.91 -7.74 -18.19
N LEU A 5 -5.75 -8.26 -17.30
CA LEU A 5 -5.42 -8.33 -15.88
C LEU A 5 -4.19 -9.22 -15.66
N ARG A 6 -3.33 -8.84 -14.71
CA ARG A 6 -2.17 -9.65 -14.33
C ARG A 6 -2.56 -10.54 -13.16
N GLU A 7 -2.28 -11.84 -13.25
CA GLU A 7 -2.47 -12.77 -12.14
C GLU A 7 -1.53 -12.46 -10.98
N ALA A 8 -2.06 -12.53 -9.76
CA ALA A 8 -1.28 -12.37 -8.54
C ALA A 8 -0.42 -13.61 -8.22
N PRO A 9 0.66 -13.47 -7.42
CA PRO A 9 1.42 -14.60 -6.89
C PRO A 9 0.54 -15.54 -6.06
N GLU A 10 0.95 -16.81 -5.94
CA GLU A 10 0.16 -17.86 -5.28
C GLU A 10 -0.25 -17.50 -3.84
N LEU A 11 0.67 -16.91 -3.06
CA LEU A 11 0.40 -16.47 -1.70
C LEU A 11 -0.77 -15.48 -1.63
N GLU A 12 -0.84 -14.53 -2.57
CA GLU A 12 -1.90 -13.52 -2.60
C GLU A 12 -3.23 -14.12 -3.06
N LYS A 13 -3.19 -15.04 -4.03
CA LYS A 13 -4.37 -15.81 -4.46
C LYS A 13 -4.98 -16.61 -3.31
N MET A 14 -4.15 -17.24 -2.47
CA MET A 14 -4.59 -17.94 -1.26
C MET A 14 -5.30 -17.02 -0.24
N LEU A 15 -5.03 -15.71 -0.29
CA LEU A 15 -5.68 -14.68 0.54
C LEU A 15 -6.90 -14.03 -0.13
N GLY A 16 -7.26 -14.46 -1.36
CA GLY A 16 -8.37 -13.90 -2.14
C GLY A 16 -8.01 -12.67 -2.99
N ILE A 17 -6.73 -12.37 -3.16
CA ILE A 17 -6.24 -11.33 -4.07
C ILE A 17 -5.80 -12.01 -5.36
N GLU A 18 -6.66 -12.00 -6.37
CA GLU A 18 -6.47 -12.85 -7.56
C GLU A 18 -5.76 -12.13 -8.73
N PHE A 19 -6.04 -10.84 -8.92
CA PHE A 19 -5.59 -10.08 -10.08
C PHE A 19 -5.19 -8.65 -9.71
N TYR A 20 -4.19 -8.12 -10.40
CA TYR A 20 -3.87 -6.71 -10.41
C TYR A 20 -4.54 -6.00 -11.59
N LEU A 21 -4.96 -4.75 -11.34
CA LEU A 21 -5.56 -3.89 -12.36
C LEU A 21 -4.58 -3.55 -13.51
N THR A 22 -3.29 -3.43 -13.20
CA THR A 22 -2.24 -3.04 -14.14
C THR A 22 -1.47 -4.24 -14.68
N CYS A 23 -1.10 -4.19 -15.96
CA CYS A 23 -0.41 -5.28 -16.66
C CYS A 23 1.12 -5.22 -16.56
N GLN A 24 1.66 -4.06 -16.16
CA GLN A 24 3.10 -3.79 -16.12
C GLN A 24 3.80 -4.65 -15.06
N ASP A 25 5.09 -4.91 -15.27
CA ASP A 25 5.92 -5.55 -14.26
C ASP A 25 6.08 -4.66 -13.03
N GLY A 26 6.13 -5.30 -11.86
CA GLY A 26 6.43 -4.62 -10.61
C GLY A 26 7.86 -4.09 -10.62
N ILE A 27 8.04 -2.90 -10.05
CA ILE A 27 9.37 -2.26 -9.92
C ILE A 27 10.28 -2.92 -8.87
N GLY A 28 9.74 -3.84 -8.06
CA GLY A 28 10.43 -4.42 -6.92
C GLY A 28 10.64 -3.43 -5.78
N GLY A 29 11.77 -3.53 -5.08
CA GLY A 29 12.13 -2.64 -3.95
C GLY A 29 11.77 -3.20 -2.57
N ARG A 30 12.00 -2.39 -1.53
CA ARG A 30 11.65 -2.70 -0.13
C ARG A 30 10.87 -1.53 0.45
N ILE A 31 9.72 -1.82 1.05
CA ILE A 31 8.94 -0.85 1.80
C ILE A 31 9.31 -0.91 3.28
N ARG A 32 9.07 0.18 4.02
CA ARG A 32 9.24 0.24 5.48
C ARG A 32 10.66 -0.10 5.93
N THR A 33 11.68 0.41 5.22
CA THR A 33 13.09 0.21 5.59
C THR A 33 13.49 1.13 6.74
N LEU A 34 13.06 2.39 6.67
CA LEU A 34 13.12 3.37 7.76
C LEU A 34 11.71 3.67 8.27
N LEU A 35 11.61 4.26 9.46
CA LEU A 35 10.32 4.64 10.04
C LEU A 35 9.61 5.70 9.19
N GLU A 36 10.40 6.63 8.66
CA GLU A 36 9.95 7.73 7.79
C GLU A 36 9.52 7.29 6.38
N ASP A 37 9.81 6.06 5.95
CA ASP A 37 9.38 5.54 4.64
C ASP A 37 7.85 5.39 4.52
N PHE A 38 7.16 5.26 5.66
CA PHE A 38 5.71 5.03 5.69
C PHE A 38 5.06 5.65 6.92
N VAL A 39 4.41 6.80 6.75
CA VAL A 39 3.72 7.54 7.81
C VAL A 39 2.23 7.61 7.53
N VAL A 40 1.41 7.27 8.53
CA VAL A 40 -0.06 7.29 8.43
C VAL A 40 -0.61 8.46 9.22
N ARG A 41 -1.53 9.22 8.61
CA ARG A 41 -2.36 10.23 9.29
C ARG A 41 -3.82 9.91 9.07
N GLU A 42 -4.53 9.56 10.14
CA GLU A 42 -5.97 9.29 10.06
C GLU A 42 -6.73 10.56 9.66
N VAL A 43 -7.68 10.43 8.74
CA VAL A 43 -8.67 11.46 8.44
C VAL A 43 -9.91 11.15 9.27
N LEU A 44 -10.18 12.00 10.27
CA LEU A 44 -11.28 11.86 11.20
C LEU A 44 -12.63 12.12 10.50
N ARG A 45 -13.73 11.73 11.16
CA ARG A 45 -15.11 11.93 10.63
C ARG A 45 -15.45 13.38 10.33
N ASN A 46 -14.78 14.33 10.97
CA ASN A 46 -14.92 15.77 10.75
C ASN A 46 -13.98 16.33 9.65
N GLY A 47 -13.24 15.46 8.96
CA GLY A 47 -12.29 15.84 7.90
C GLY A 47 -10.94 16.33 8.39
N LEU A 48 -10.72 16.48 9.71
CA LEU A 48 -9.40 16.82 10.26
C LEU A 48 -8.46 15.62 10.14
N ARG A 49 -7.15 15.90 10.07
CA ARG A 49 -6.10 14.86 10.05
C ARG A 49 -5.43 14.77 11.41
N ALA A 50 -5.29 13.57 11.94
CA ALA A 50 -4.46 13.35 13.12
C ALA A 50 -3.01 13.71 12.79
N ASP A 51 -2.40 14.53 13.63
CA ASP A 51 -0.96 14.78 13.59
C ASP A 51 -0.26 13.97 14.67
N PHE A 52 1.03 13.76 14.49
CA PHE A 52 1.88 13.07 15.44
C PHE A 52 2.72 14.11 16.20
N SER A 53 2.67 14.08 17.53
CA SER A 53 3.78 14.61 18.31
C SER A 53 4.86 13.55 18.31
N LEU A 54 6.02 13.83 17.73
CA LEU A 54 7.19 12.99 18.01
C LEU A 54 7.37 12.98 19.55
N PRO A 55 7.51 11.82 20.20
CA PRO A 55 7.99 11.83 21.57
C PRO A 55 9.33 12.57 21.56
N TRP A 56 9.48 13.53 22.47
CA TRP A 56 10.74 14.24 22.68
C TRP A 56 11.86 13.21 22.90
N PRO A 57 13.07 13.39 22.32
CA PRO A 57 14.18 12.46 22.52
C PRO A 57 14.55 12.30 24.00
#